data_AF-A0A1V5G6R4-F1
#
_entry.id   AF-A0A1V5G6R4-F1
#
_cell.length_a   1.000
_cell.length_b   1.000
_cell.length_c   1.000
_cell.angle_alpha   90.00
_cell.angle_beta   90.00
_cell.angle_gamma   90.00
#
_symmetry.space_group_name_H-M   'P 1'
#
loop_
_entity.id
_entity.type
_entity.pdbx_description
1 polymer ?
#
loop_
_entity_poly.entity_id
_entity_poly.type
_entity_poly.pdbx_seq_one_letter_code
_entity_poly.pdbx_strand_id
1 'polypeptide(L)'
;MSEASYRQRVMGKTGTIANVSCLSGYIIDKNNQTLVFSFLTNNFTCSSSSIRETQDALCKWLIDLPGRQTASSADSDAMGG
;
A
#
# COMPACT_ATOMS: atom_id res chain seq x y z
N MET A 1 -12.97 14.19 7.23
CA MET A 1 -13.01 12.71 7.19
C MET A 1 -12.47 12.21 8.52
N SER A 2 -13.17 11.33 9.23
CA SER A 2 -12.73 10.82 10.53
C SER A 2 -11.70 9.69 10.38
N GLU A 3 -10.70 9.64 11.27
CA GLU A 3 -9.67 8.58 11.36
C GLU A 3 -10.25 7.16 11.37
N ALA A 4 -11.48 7.00 11.86
CA ALA A 4 -12.19 5.72 11.90
C ALA A 4 -12.46 5.13 10.50
N SER A 5 -12.64 5.95 9.46
CA SER A 5 -12.95 5.48 8.10
C SER A 5 -11.75 4.80 7.43
N TYR A 6 -10.52 5.23 7.76
CA TYR A 6 -9.30 4.64 7.20
C TYR A 6 -9.01 3.25 7.77
N ARG A 7 -9.35 3.00 9.05
CA ARG A 7 -9.06 1.74 9.75
C ARG A 7 -9.74 0.51 9.17
N GLN A 8 -10.86 0.67 8.47
CA GLN A 8 -11.57 -0.45 7.83
C GLN A 8 -11.18 -0.67 6.36
N ARG A 9 -10.36 0.21 5.79
CA ARG A 9 -10.00 0.19 4.36
C ARG A 9 -8.61 -0.36 4.10
N VAL A 10 -7.77 -0.44 5.12
CA VAL A 10 -6.42 -0.99 5.04
C VAL A 10 -6.42 -2.36 5.69
N MET A 11 -6.22 -3.40 4.89
CA MET A 11 -6.12 -4.78 5.35
C MET A 11 -4.75 -5.30 4.97
N GLY A 12 -3.92 -5.57 5.96
CA GLY A 12 -2.55 -5.99 5.72
C GLY A 12 -1.98 -6.75 6.89
N LYS A 13 -0.93 -7.52 6.62
CA LYS A 13 -0.16 -8.19 7.64
C LYS A 13 1.07 -7.35 7.97
N THR A 14 1.22 -7.02 9.23
CA THR A 14 2.46 -6.52 9.80
C THR A 14 3.38 -7.70 10.16
N GLY A 15 4.65 -7.57 9.79
CA GLY A 15 5.74 -8.42 10.23
C GLY A 15 6.94 -7.56 10.59
N THR A 16 7.45 -7.68 11.80
CA THR A 16 8.67 -6.98 12.23
C THR A 16 9.64 -8.02 12.78
N ILE A 17 10.81 -8.16 12.16
CA ILE A 17 11.87 -9.06 12.59
C ILE A 17 13.17 -8.26 12.54
N ALA A 18 13.84 -8.11 13.68
CA ALA A 18 15.20 -7.56 13.85
C ALA A 18 15.66 -6.56 12.76
N ASN A 19 15.37 -5.27 12.97
CA ASN A 19 15.70 -4.15 12.06
C ASN A 19 15.07 -4.22 10.65
N VAL A 20 14.09 -5.11 10.45
CA VAL A 20 13.25 -5.16 9.25
C VAL A 20 11.78 -5.00 9.63
N SER A 21 11.10 -4.08 8.95
CA SER A 21 9.65 -3.85 9.08
C SER A 21 8.99 -4.07 7.73
N CYS A 22 8.11 -5.06 7.67
CA CYS A 22 7.32 -5.39 6.49
C CYS A 22 5.85 -5.10 6.78
N LEU A 23 5.22 -4.33 5.89
CA LEU A 23 3.79 -4.09 5.87
C LEU A 23 3.28 -4.34 4.46
N SER A 24 2.52 -5.40 4.27
CA SER A 24 1.94 -5.74 2.98
C SER A 24 0.45 -5.98 3.11
N GLY A 25 -0.31 -5.58 2.09
CA GLY A 25 -1.74 -5.68 2.13
C GLY A 25 -2.44 -5.05 0.93
N TYR A 26 -3.71 -4.76 1.14
CA TYR A 26 -4.58 -4.08 0.19
C TYR A 26 -5.29 -2.90 0.86
N ILE A 27 -5.51 -1.86 0.06
CA ILE A 27 -6.18 -0.62 0.44
C ILE A 27 -7.35 -0.41 -0.49
N ILE A 28 -8.52 -0.09 0.07
CA ILE A 28 -9.67 0.34 -0.71
C ILE A 28 -9.66 1.87 -0.80
N ASP A 29 -9.39 2.39 -2.00
CA ASP A 29 -9.36 3.82 -2.28
C ASP A 29 -10.77 4.45 -2.19
N LYS A 30 -10.85 5.79 -2.28
CA LYS A 30 -12.14 6.51 -2.24
C LYS A 30 -13.08 6.15 -3.39
N ASN A 31 -12.54 5.69 -4.52
CA ASN A 31 -13.27 5.26 -5.71
C ASN A 31 -13.65 3.78 -5.67
N ASN A 32 -13.47 3.11 -4.52
CA ASN A 32 -13.75 1.70 -4.31
C ASN A 32 -12.85 0.75 -5.15
N GLN A 33 -11.68 1.23 -5.55
CA GLN A 33 -10.64 0.44 -6.19
C GLN A 33 -9.74 -0.21 -5.14
N THR A 34 -9.36 -1.46 -5.40
CA THR A 34 -8.43 -2.19 -4.52
C THR A 34 -7.00 -1.97 -5.00
N LEU A 35 -6.21 -1.28 -4.17
CA LEU A 35 -4.78 -1.05 -4.38
C LEU A 35 -3.99 -2.07 -3.57
N VAL A 36 -3.09 -2.82 -4.22
CA VAL A 36 -2.16 -3.72 -3.53
C VAL A 36 -0.89 -2.96 -3.22
N PHE A 37 -0.38 -3.12 -1.99
CA PHE A 37 0.85 -2.46 -1.55
C PHE A 37 1.75 -3.43 -0.76
N SER A 38 3.05 -3.20 -0.86
CA SER A 38 4.06 -3.90 -0.07
C SER A 38 5.18 -2.93 0.29
N PHE A 39 5.24 -2.57 1.57
CA PHE A 39 6.31 -1.78 2.14
C PHE A 39 7.29 -2.69 2.83
N LEU A 40 8.51 -2.72 2.32
CA LEU A 40 9.64 -3.41 2.94
C LEU A 40 10.64 -2.37 3.37
N THR A 41 10.81 -2.20 4.68
CA THR A 41 11.80 -1.31 5.25
C THR A 41 12.88 -2.17 5.89
N ASN A 42 14.06 -2.22 5.28
CA ASN A 42 15.21 -2.96 5.77
C ASN A 42 16.27 -2.01 6.32
N ASN A 43 17.12 -2.51 7.23
CA ASN A 43 18.27 -1.83 7.79
C ASN A 43 17.95 -0.44 8.34
N PHE A 44 16.78 -0.29 8.97
CA PHE A 44 16.42 0.99 9.56
C PHE A 44 17.26 1.23 10.82
N THR A 45 17.90 2.40 10.90
CA THR A 45 18.71 2.84 12.05
C THR A 45 17.90 3.65 13.07
N CYS A 46 16.66 3.99 12.74
CA CYS A 46 15.71 4.70 13.58
C CYS A 46 14.87 3.74 14.46
N SER A 47 14.05 4.29 15.36
CA SER A 47 13.16 3.47 16.17
C SER A 47 12.08 2.81 15.31
N SER A 48 11.64 1.63 15.73
CA SER A 48 10.53 0.91 15.09
C SER A 48 9.23 1.72 15.05
N SER A 49 9.06 2.69 15.97
CA SER A 49 7.91 3.60 16.00
C SER A 49 7.92 4.57 14.81
N SER A 50 9.06 5.18 14.48
CA SER A 50 9.16 6.12 13.35
C SER A 50 8.91 5.44 12.00
N ILE A 51 9.33 4.18 11.86
CA ILE A 51 9.00 3.39 10.66
C ILE A 51 7.50 3.12 10.56
N ARG A 52 6.84 2.79 11.68
CA ARG A 52 5.38 2.59 11.71
C ARG A 52 4.62 3.87 11.36
N GLU A 53 5.02 5.01 11.93
CA GLU A 53 4.42 6.31 11.61
C GLU A 53 4.58 6.66 10.12
N THR A 54 5.74 6.36 9.54
CA THR A 54 5.99 6.55 8.11
C THR A 54 5.11 5.62 7.26
N GLN A 55 5.00 4.35 7.63
CA GLN A 55 4.13 3.37 6.96
C GLN A 55 2.65 3.80 7.03
N ASP A 56 2.20 4.31 8.18
CA ASP A 56 0.86 4.83 8.36
C ASP A 56 0.61 6.08 7.49
N ALA A 57 1.58 7.00 7.41
CA ALA A 57 1.49 8.16 6.53
C ALA A 57 1.41 7.77 5.05
N LEU A 58 2.18 6.77 4.61
CA LEU A 58 2.12 6.23 3.25
C LEU A 58 0.76 5.58 2.95
N CYS A 59 0.19 4.83 3.89
CA CYS A 59 -1.16 4.28 3.76
C CYS A 59 -2.21 5.39 3.60
N LYS A 60 -2.13 6.47 4.40
CA LYS A 60 -3.03 7.63 4.26
C LYS A 60 -2.88 8.28 2.88
N TRP A 61 -1.65 8.48 2.44
CA TRP A 61 -1.36 9.05 1.13
C TRP A 61 -1.90 8.20 -0.03
N LEU A 62 -1.77 6.87 0.04
CA LEU A 62 -2.33 5.96 -0.97
C LEU A 62 -3.85 6.03 -1.07
N ILE A 63 -4.56 6.35 0.01
CA ILE A 63 -6.04 6.48 -0.01
C ILE A 63 -6.47 7.81 -0.63
N ASP A 64 -5.65 8.85 -0.47
CA ASP A 64 -5.86 10.17 -1.05
C ASP A 64 -5.34 10.30 -2.48
N LEU A 65 -4.67 9.26 -2.99
CA LEU A 65 -4.08 9.27 -4.32
C LEU A 65 -5.19 9.45 -5.38
N PRO A 66 -5.14 10.51 -6.20
CA PRO A 66 -6.07 10.67 -7.31
C PRO A 66 -5.86 9.55 -8.33
N GLY A 67 -6.95 8.92 -8.77
CA GLY A 67 -6.99 7.66 -9.52
C GLY A 67 -5.80 7.42 -10.45
N ARG A 68 -5.13 6.28 -10.24
CA ARG A 68 -3.97 5.86 -11.02
C ARG A 68 -4.35 5.68 -12.51
N GLN A 69 -3.51 6.22 -13.40
CA GLN A 69 -3.50 5.85 -14.82
C GLN A 69 -3.29 4.35 -14.93
N THR A 70 -4.32 3.62 -15.37
CA THR A 70 -4.16 2.26 -15.84
C THR A 70 -3.21 2.31 -17.01
N ALA A 71 -2.04 1.68 -16.88
CA ALA A 71 -1.21 1.42 -18.05
C ALA A 71 -2.03 0.52 -18.98
N SER A 72 -2.61 1.14 -20.00
CA SER A 72 -3.23 0.45 -21.12
C SER A 72 -2.10 -0.18 -21.95
N SER A 73 -1.83 -1.45 -21.70
CA SER A 73 -1.29 -2.37 -22.70
C SER A 73 -2.20 -3.58 -22.60
N ALA A 74 -3.30 -3.65 -23.35
CA ALA A 74 -3.29 -4.00 -24.77
C ALA A 74 -2.33 -5.17 -25.05
N ASP A 75 -2.46 -6.27 -24.31
CA ASP A 75 -2.09 -7.59 -24.84
C ASP A 75 -3.20 -8.04 -25.80
N SER A 76 -3.25 -7.37 -26.96
CA SER A 76 -4.03 -7.77 -28.13
C SER A 76 -3.06 -8.31 -29.17
N ASP A 77 -2.48 -9.48 -28.93
CA ASP A 77 -1.74 -10.24 -29.95
C ASP A 77 -1.93 -11.75 -29.71
N ALA A 78 -3.20 -12.18 -29.74
CA ALA A 78 -3.58 -13.55 -30.03
C ALA A 78 -3.96 -13.64 -31.52
N MET A 79 -2.97 -13.66 -32.40
CA MET A 79 -3.17 -14.07 -33.80
C MET A 79 -1.90 -14.74 -34.36
N GLY A 80 -2.03 -16.00 -34.76
CA GLY A 80 -1.08 -16.65 -35.66
C GLY A 80 -0.69 -18.07 -35.29
N GLY A 81 -1.40 -19.06 -35.86
CA GLY A 81 -1.05 -20.49 -35.82
C GLY A 81 -2.23 -21.40 -36.08
#